data_AF-A0A9Q1BI14-F1
#
_entry.id   AF-A0A9Q1BI14-F1
#
_cell.length_a   1.000
_cell.length_b   1.000
_cell.length_c   1.000
_cell.angle_alpha   90.00
_cell.angle_beta   90.00
_cell.angle_gamma   90.00
#
_symmetry.space_group_name_H-M   'P 1'
#
loop_
_entity.id
_entity.type
_entity.pdbx_description
1 polymer ?
#
loop_
_entity_poly.entity_id
_entity_poly.type
_entity_poly.pdbx_seq_one_letter_code
_entity_poly.pdbx_strand_id
1 'polypeptide(L)'
;MLNSFRGKFGQRADLVKTEIVSEPGRLYDLMKACDATEVKDVRFINDEILEVQFKDKQNFTYTNSRVNVVIAAFTTCHARLRLYDVTD
;
A
#
# COMPACT_ATOMS: atom_id res chain seq x y z
N MET A 1 11.12 -16.00 -7.67
CA MET A 1 11.51 -14.57 -7.72
C MET A 1 10.89 -13.80 -8.90
N LEU A 2 10.73 -14.40 -10.09
CA LEU A 2 10.24 -13.68 -11.28
C LEU A 2 8.79 -13.16 -11.16
N ASN A 3 7.87 -13.98 -10.65
CA ASN A 3 6.45 -13.60 -10.51
C ASN A 3 6.24 -12.45 -9.53
N SER A 4 7.02 -12.41 -8.45
CA SER A 4 7.00 -11.34 -7.44
C SER A 4 7.39 -9.99 -8.04
N PHE A 5 8.27 -9.98 -9.04
CA PHE A 5 8.75 -8.78 -9.70
C PHE A 5 7.65 -8.11 -10.54
N ARG A 6 6.86 -8.88 -11.29
CA ARG A 6 5.68 -8.37 -12.00
C ARG A 6 4.67 -7.77 -11.02
N GLY A 7 4.41 -8.45 -9.91
CA GLY A 7 3.50 -7.97 -8.87
C GLY A 7 3.97 -6.63 -8.28
N LYS A 8 5.28 -6.48 -8.08
CA LYS A 8 5.86 -5.24 -7.56
C LYS A 8 5.61 -4.05 -8.48
N PHE A 9 5.80 -4.20 -9.79
CA PHE A 9 5.61 -3.12 -10.75
C PHE A 9 4.18 -2.55 -10.79
N GLY A 10 3.18 -3.37 -10.50
CA GLY A 10 1.77 -2.96 -10.43
C GLY A 10 1.28 -2.59 -9.03
N GLN A 11 2.17 -2.51 -8.02
CA GLN A 11 1.76 -2.24 -6.65
C GLN A 11 1.22 -0.80 -6.51
N ARG A 12 0.05 -0.69 -5.88
CA ARG A 12 -0.57 0.58 -5.52
C ARG A 12 0.26 1.33 -4.48
N ALA A 13 0.36 2.65 -4.63
CA ALA A 13 1.03 3.52 -3.66
C ALA A 13 0.11 3.91 -2.48
N ASP A 14 -1.20 3.89 -2.68
CA ASP A 14 -2.20 4.35 -1.71
C ASP A 14 -2.71 3.24 -0.77
N LEU A 15 -1.80 2.40 -0.30
CA LEU A 15 -2.13 1.30 0.60
C LEU A 15 -2.40 1.80 2.01
N VAL A 16 -3.38 1.18 2.69
CA VAL A 16 -3.57 1.38 4.13
C VAL A 16 -2.36 0.80 4.86
N LYS A 17 -1.80 1.57 5.77
CA LYS A 17 -0.69 1.20 6.63
C LYS A 17 -1.23 0.84 8.01
N THR A 18 -0.63 -0.16 8.61
CA THR A 18 -0.94 -0.59 9.97
C THR A 18 0.33 -0.44 10.79
N GLU A 19 0.25 0.30 11.89
CA GLU A 19 1.37 0.55 12.79
C GLU A 19 0.97 0.15 14.21
N ILE A 20 1.85 -0.60 14.87
CA ILE A 20 1.71 -0.95 16.28
C ILE A 20 2.38 0.16 17.09
N VAL A 21 1.59 0.89 17.86
CA VAL A 21 1.99 2.06 18.60
C VAL A 21 1.94 1.75 20.09
N SER A 22 3.10 1.75 20.74
CA SER A 22 3.21 1.67 22.20
C SER A 22 3.43 3.04 22.86
N GLU A 23 3.94 4.02 22.11
CA GLU A 23 4.20 5.36 22.62
C GLU A 23 3.02 6.30 22.32
N PRO A 24 2.41 6.93 23.34
CA PRO A 24 1.30 7.87 23.13
C PRO A 24 1.66 9.04 22.20
N GLY A 25 2.91 9.51 22.24
CA GLY A 25 3.40 10.60 21.37
C GLY A 25 3.18 10.30 19.89
N ARG A 26 3.47 9.07 19.47
CA ARG A 26 3.30 8.64 18.07
C ARG A 26 1.85 8.64 17.62
N LEU A 27 0.92 8.28 18.51
CA LEU A 27 -0.52 8.39 18.25
C LEU A 27 -0.91 9.86 18.03
N TYR A 28 -0.47 10.77 18.90
CA TYR A 28 -0.76 12.19 18.77
C TYR A 28 -0.20 12.79 17.48
N ASP A 29 0.98 12.36 17.04
CA ASP A 29 1.56 12.80 15.77
C ASP A 29 0.70 12.37 14.58
N LEU A 30 0.23 11.11 14.58
CA LEU A 30 -0.68 10.60 13.55
C LEU A 30 -2.02 11.35 13.54
N MET A 31 -2.56 11.69 14.72
CA MET A 31 -3.81 12.47 14.82
C MET A 31 -3.62 13.94 14.42
N LYS A 32 -2.49 14.57 14.76
CA LYS A 32 -2.16 15.95 14.36
C LYS A 32 -1.90 16.07 12.87
N ALA A 33 -1.36 15.03 12.25
CA ALA A 33 -1.12 14.97 10.80
C ALA A 33 -2.40 14.76 9.97
N CYS A 34 -3.58 15.14 10.49
CA CYS A 34 -4.90 14.98 9.86
C CYS A 34 -4.96 15.57 8.44
N ASP A 35 -4.18 16.61 8.13
CA ASP A 35 -4.13 17.19 6.78
C ASP A 35 -3.48 16.27 5.75
N ALA A 36 -2.47 15.50 6.15
CA ALA A 36 -1.71 14.60 5.28
C ALA A 36 -2.19 13.15 5.35
N THR A 37 -2.71 12.72 6.50
CA THR A 37 -3.01 11.34 6.82
C THR A 37 -4.43 11.20 7.34
N GLU A 38 -5.13 10.17 6.89
CA GLU A 38 -6.46 9.79 7.35
C GLU A 38 -6.35 8.54 8.24
N VAL A 39 -6.64 8.69 9.54
CA VAL A 39 -6.75 7.55 10.47
C VAL A 39 -8.06 6.84 10.19
N LYS A 40 -8.00 5.53 9.93
CA LYS A 40 -9.15 4.68 9.59
C LYS A 40 -9.68 3.93 10.81
N ASP A 41 -8.79 3.41 11.63
CA ASP A 41 -9.15 2.58 12.78
C ASP A 41 -8.07 2.67 13.86
N VAL A 42 -8.47 2.56 15.12
CA VAL A 42 -7.58 2.50 16.28
C VAL A 42 -8.11 1.40 17.19
N ARG A 43 -7.32 0.33 17.36
CA ARG A 43 -7.68 -0.82 18.21
C ARG A 43 -6.71 -0.94 19.36
N PHE A 44 -7.23 -1.24 20.53
CA PHE A 44 -6.42 -1.62 21.68
C PHE A 44 -6.08 -3.11 21.55
N ILE A 45 -4.79 -3.43 21.41
CA ILE A 45 -4.32 -4.82 21.49
C ILE A 45 -4.26 -5.23 22.96
N ASN A 46 -3.79 -4.33 23.81
CA ASN A 46 -3.78 -4.43 25.27
C ASN A 46 -3.76 -3.01 25.89
N ASP A 47 -3.55 -2.91 27.20
CA ASP A 47 -3.60 -1.63 27.93
C ASP A 47 -2.48 -0.64 27.54
N GLU A 48 -1.39 -1.11 26.91
CA GLU A 48 -0.21 -0.30 26.58
C GLU A 48 0.04 -0.19 25.07
N ILE A 49 -0.63 -1.00 24.25
CA ILE A 49 -0.34 -1.16 22.82
C ILE A 49 -1.60 -0.96 22.00
N LEU A 50 -1.47 -0.08 21.01
CA LEU A 50 -2.49 0.26 20.04
C LEU A 50 -2.11 -0.22 18.65
N GLU A 51 -3.07 -0.72 17.89
CA GLU A 51 -2.98 -0.89 16.45
C GLU A 51 -3.67 0.30 15.79
N VAL A 52 -2.91 1.09 15.03
CA VAL A 52 -3.45 2.24 14.30
C VAL A 52 -3.40 1.94 12.81
N GLN A 53 -4.56 1.98 12.16
CA GLN A 53 -4.67 1.89 10.72
C GLN A 53 -4.85 3.28 10.13
N PHE A 54 -4.01 3.64 9.16
CA PHE A 54 -4.06 4.95 8.54
C PHE A 54 -3.71 4.90 7.06
N LYS A 55 -4.11 5.93 6.33
CA LYS A 55 -3.86 6.05 4.90
C LYS A 55 -3.41 7.47 4.57
N ASP A 56 -2.38 7.61 3.75
CA ASP A 56 -1.98 8.93 3.24
C ASP A 56 -3.09 9.46 2.32
N LYS A 57 -3.43 10.74 2.43
CA LYS A 57 -4.36 11.36 1.48
C LYS A 57 -3.73 11.39 0.08
N GLN A 58 -4.58 11.45 -0.94
CA GLN A 58 -4.16 11.29 -2.34
C GLN A 58 -3.08 12.30 -2.76
N ASN A 59 -3.14 13.53 -2.27
CA ASN A 59 -2.17 14.60 -2.55
C ASN A 59 -0.80 14.40 -1.87
N PHE A 60 -0.74 13.54 -0.85
CA PHE A 60 0.47 13.26 -0.06
C PHE A 60 0.98 11.84 -0.32
N THR A 61 0.38 11.11 -1.28
CA THR A 61 0.82 9.77 -1.64
C THR A 61 2.10 9.86 -2.46
N TYR A 62 3.20 9.34 -1.92
CA TYR A 62 4.48 9.32 -2.62
C TYR A 62 4.49 8.31 -3.77
N THR A 63 4.96 8.75 -4.93
CA THR A 63 5.27 7.85 -6.04
C THR A 63 6.49 7.00 -5.69
N ASN A 64 6.33 5.68 -5.68
CA ASN A 64 7.44 4.76 -5.43
C ASN A 64 8.28 4.60 -6.71
N SER A 65 9.55 4.97 -6.66
CA SER A 65 10.46 4.88 -7.81
C SER A 65 10.71 3.44 -8.31
N ARG A 66 10.32 2.44 -7.52
CA ARG A 66 10.48 1.01 -7.84
C ARG A 66 9.25 0.38 -8.49
N VAL A 67 8.16 1.13 -8.71
CA VAL A 67 6.97 0.63 -9.41
C VAL A 67 6.83 1.26 -10.79
N ASN A 68 6.28 0.50 -11.74
CA ASN A 68 6.05 0.96 -13.11
C ASN A 68 4.84 0.22 -13.68
N VAL A 69 3.69 0.89 -13.65
CA VAL A 69 2.41 0.33 -14.08
C VAL A 69 2.42 -0.08 -15.56
N VAL A 70 3.23 0.57 -16.40
CA VAL A 70 3.32 0.27 -17.83
C VAL A 70 3.98 -1.10 -18.05
N ILE A 71 5.06 -1.41 -17.32
CA ILE A 71 5.72 -2.72 -17.38
C ILE A 71 4.77 -3.82 -16.89
N ALA A 72 4.05 -3.56 -15.80
CA ALA A 72 3.04 -4.48 -15.29
C ALA A 72 1.94 -4.74 -16.34
N ALA A 73 1.39 -3.70 -16.96
CA ALA A 73 0.38 -3.83 -17.99
C ALA A 73 0.90 -4.61 -19.21
N PHE A 74 2.08 -4.26 -19.73
CA PHE A 74 2.67 -4.91 -20.90
C PHE A 74 2.86 -6.42 -20.69
N THR A 75 3.51 -6.81 -19.58
CA THR A 75 3.74 -8.23 -19.26
C THR A 75 2.43 -8.99 -19.04
N THR A 76 1.41 -8.35 -18.48
CA THR A 76 0.07 -8.93 -18.31
C THR A 76 -0.61 -9.17 -19.65
N CYS A 77 -0.62 -8.17 -20.52
CA CYS A 77 -1.26 -8.27 -21.83
C CYS A 77 -0.57 -9.33 -22.69
N HIS A 78 0.77 -9.39 -22.67
CA HIS A 78 1.50 -10.41 -23.41
C HIS A 78 1.21 -11.83 -22.90
N ALA A 79 1.16 -12.02 -21.57
CA ALA A 79 0.76 -13.31 -21.00
C ALA A 79 -0.68 -13.71 -21.39
N ARG A 80 -1.62 -12.75 -21.47
CA ARG A 80 -2.99 -13.01 -21.93
C ARG A 80 -3.04 -13.39 -23.40
N LEU A 81 -2.30 -12.71 -24.27
CA LEU A 81 -2.22 -13.07 -25.69
C LEU A 81 -1.70 -14.51 -25.86
N ARG A 82 -0.62 -14.86 -25.17
CA ARG A 82 -0.08 -16.24 -25.18
C ARG A 82 -1.06 -17.27 -24.62
N LEU A 83 -1.86 -16.89 -23.63
CA LEU A 83 -2.89 -17.76 -23.11
C LEU A 83 -3.97 -18.03 -24.17
N TYR A 84 -4.41 -17.01 -24.90
CA TYR A 84 -5.37 -17.19 -25.99
C TYR A 84 -4.78 -18.06 -27.11
N ASP A 85 -3.52 -17.86 -27.50
CA ASP A 85 -2.82 -18.67 -28.53
C ASP A 85 -2.81 -20.19 -28.23
N VAL A 86 -2.90 -20.60 -26.95
CA VAL A 86 -2.84 -22.02 -26.53
C VAL A 86 -4.18 -22.59 -26.06
N THR A 87 -5.21 -21.75 -25.97
CA THR A 87 -6.56 -22.15 -25.53
C THR A 87 -7.52 -22.28 -26.71
N ASP A 88 -7.22 -21.66 -27.85
CA ASP A 88 -7.73 -22.03 -29.17
C ASP A 88 -7.05 -23.31 -29.69
#